data_AF-A0A7W2YVB5-F1
#
_entry.id   AF-A0A7W2YVB5-F1
#
_cell.length_a   1.000
_cell.length_b   1.000
_cell.length_c   1.000
_cell.angle_alpha   90.00
_cell.angle_beta   90.00
_cell.angle_gamma   90.00
#
_symmetry.space_group_name_H-M   'P 1'
#
loop_
_entity.id
_entity.type
_entity.pdbx_description
1 polymer ?
#
loop_
_entity_poly.entity_id
_entity_poly.type
_entity_poly.pdbx_seq_one_letter_code
_entity_poly.pdbx_strand_id
1 'polypeptide(L)'
;MTAVVEDRPKEACLVMATPAGDGSPAKPGTEARCGGKGPEAQRMREQIHRMHTSFTPDQPKSPPTVKVAEVPVTDKKATVDGDQVTVDGRTLKAIVLSHSTGVEKDQIGIRIEAGVVEGRWYVTNLGLSVG
;
A
#
# COMPACT_ATOMS: atom_id res chain seq x y z
N MET A 1 1.23 -4.44 2.76
CA MET A 1 -0.24 -4.38 2.81
C MET A 1 -0.81 -4.65 4.20
N THR A 2 -0.46 -5.72 4.89
CA THR A 2 -1.01 -6.04 6.24
C THR A 2 -1.01 -4.84 7.20
N ALA A 3 0.11 -4.13 7.33
CA ALA A 3 0.20 -2.95 8.20
C ALA A 3 -0.77 -1.80 7.82
N VAL A 4 -1.15 -1.67 6.55
CA VAL A 4 -2.15 -0.68 6.12
C VAL A 4 -3.56 -1.15 6.51
N VAL A 5 -3.86 -2.43 6.28
CA VAL A 5 -5.17 -3.01 6.63
C VAL A 5 -5.39 -3.03 8.15
N GLU A 6 -4.34 -3.15 8.95
CA GLU A 6 -4.42 -3.13 10.41
C GLU A 6 -4.31 -1.72 11.03
N ASP A 7 -4.33 -0.66 10.21
CA ASP A 7 -4.15 0.75 10.64
C ASP A 7 -2.88 0.97 11.50
N ARG A 8 -1.76 0.42 11.03
CA ARG A 8 -0.44 0.49 11.68
C ARG A 8 0.49 1.41 10.89
N PRO A 9 0.37 2.75 11.06
CA PRO A 9 1.04 3.71 10.19
C PRO A 9 2.56 3.71 10.30
N LYS A 10 3.11 3.39 11.48
CA LYS A 10 4.56 3.32 11.66
C LYS A 10 5.14 2.14 10.88
N GLU A 11 4.55 0.97 11.04
CA GLU A 11 4.92 -0.28 10.38
C GLU A 11 4.72 -0.17 8.87
N ALA A 12 3.62 0.44 8.42
CA ALA A 12 3.38 0.71 7.00
C ALA A 12 4.45 1.65 6.43
N CYS A 13 4.82 2.71 7.15
CA CYS A 13 5.88 3.63 6.75
C CYS A 13 7.25 2.94 6.62
N LEU A 14 7.60 2.05 7.55
CA LEU A 14 8.89 1.34 7.54
C LEU A 14 9.06 0.36 6.37
N VAL A 15 7.96 -0.10 5.76
CA VAL A 15 7.98 -0.99 4.59
C VAL A 15 7.80 -0.24 3.26
N MET A 16 7.72 1.08 3.31
CA MET A 16 7.69 1.94 2.12
C MET A 16 9.06 2.56 1.86
N ALA A 17 9.37 2.76 0.59
CA ALA A 17 10.51 3.55 0.15
C ALA A 17 10.00 4.72 -0.69
N THR A 18 10.32 5.95 -0.28
CA THR A 18 9.95 7.15 -1.02
C THR A 18 10.85 7.29 -2.26
N PRO A 19 10.30 7.41 -3.48
CA PRO A 19 11.09 7.70 -4.66
C PRO A 19 11.90 8.99 -4.49
N ALA A 20 13.16 9.02 -4.92
CA ALA A 20 13.91 10.26 -4.99
C ALA A 20 13.62 10.95 -6.33
N GLY A 21 13.30 12.25 -6.30
CA GLY A 21 12.94 13.02 -7.50
C GLY A 21 14.12 13.35 -8.43
N ASP A 22 15.34 13.00 -8.05
CA ASP A 22 16.61 13.34 -8.72
C ASP A 22 17.25 12.14 -9.45
N GLY A 23 16.51 11.04 -9.60
CA GLY A 23 17.02 9.80 -10.18
C GLY A 23 17.86 8.96 -9.21
N SER A 24 18.04 9.40 -7.96
CA SER A 24 18.62 8.56 -6.91
C SER A 24 17.70 7.38 -6.56
N PRO A 25 18.23 6.30 -5.96
CA PRO A 25 17.41 5.22 -5.44
C PRO A 25 16.36 5.72 -4.44
N ALA A 26 15.22 5.03 -4.41
CA ALA A 26 14.19 5.27 -3.41
C ALA A 26 14.78 5.12 -1.99
N LYS A 27 14.32 5.95 -1.05
CA LYS A 27 14.82 5.95 0.33
C LYS A 27 13.82 5.26 1.26
N PRO A 28 14.21 4.18 1.96
CA PRO A 28 13.34 3.50 2.92
C PRO A 28 12.84 4.43 4.02
N GLY A 29 11.66 4.13 4.56
CA GLY A 29 11.20 4.71 5.81
C GLY A 29 12.18 4.36 6.95
N THR A 30 12.51 5.35 7.78
CA THR A 30 13.37 5.17 8.96
C THR A 30 12.56 5.30 10.23
N GLU A 31 13.02 4.70 11.33
CA GLU A 31 12.41 4.83 12.66
C GLU A 31 12.19 6.30 13.07
N ALA A 32 13.20 7.16 12.85
CA ALA A 32 13.11 8.58 13.16
C ALA A 32 12.01 9.30 12.36
N ARG A 33 11.83 8.93 11.08
CA ARG A 33 10.81 9.52 10.20
C ARG A 33 9.42 8.97 10.51
N CYS A 34 9.29 7.66 10.60
CA CYS A 34 8.02 6.95 10.77
C CYS A 34 7.46 7.02 12.19
N GLY A 35 8.34 7.13 13.21
CA GLY A 35 7.95 7.31 14.62
C GLY A 35 7.96 8.77 15.09
N GLY A 36 8.26 9.72 14.19
CA GLY A 36 8.33 11.13 14.52
C GLY A 36 6.97 11.72 14.97
N LYS A 37 7.03 12.87 15.66
CA LYS A 37 5.84 13.65 16.06
C LYS A 37 5.65 14.93 15.23
N GLY A 38 6.52 15.17 14.24
CA GLY A 38 6.47 16.34 13.39
C GLY A 38 5.35 16.28 12.33
N PRO A 39 5.12 17.40 11.61
CA PRO A 39 4.06 17.49 10.60
C PRO A 39 4.16 16.43 9.50
N GLU A 40 5.38 16.04 9.11
CA GLU A 40 5.59 15.01 8.11
C GLU A 40 5.08 13.63 8.57
N ALA A 41 5.43 13.23 9.80
CA ALA A 41 4.97 11.97 10.38
C ALA A 41 3.45 11.97 10.57
N GLN A 42 2.86 13.12 10.94
CA GLN A 42 1.41 13.27 11.02
C GLN A 42 0.73 13.08 9.67
N ARG A 43 1.22 13.74 8.61
CA ARG A 43 0.68 13.57 7.24
C ARG A 43 0.78 12.13 6.77
N MET A 44 1.89 11.45 7.09
CA MET A 44 2.07 10.03 6.80
C MET A 44 1.02 9.16 7.51
N ARG A 45 0.80 9.39 8.82
CA ARG A 45 -0.24 8.68 9.58
C ARG A 45 -1.63 8.88 8.99
N GLU A 46 -1.99 10.11 8.66
CA GLU A 46 -3.27 10.44 8.02
C GLU A 46 -3.40 9.78 6.65
N GLN A 47 -2.33 9.73 5.87
CA GLN A 47 -2.33 9.05 4.57
C GLN A 47 -2.55 7.55 4.72
N ILE A 48 -1.86 6.89 5.66
CA ILE A 48 -2.06 5.47 5.92
C ILE A 48 -3.47 5.21 6.45
N HIS A 49 -3.99 6.06 7.33
CA HIS A 49 -5.36 5.92 7.83
C HIS A 49 -6.41 6.01 6.71
N ARG A 50 -6.23 6.95 5.76
CA ARG A 50 -7.09 7.00 4.56
C ARG A 50 -6.98 5.73 3.73
N MET A 51 -5.76 5.21 3.52
CA MET A 51 -5.57 3.93 2.81
C MET A 51 -6.22 2.77 3.56
N HIS A 52 -6.10 2.72 4.89
CA HIS A 52 -6.76 1.73 5.74
C HIS A 52 -8.27 1.73 5.48
N THR A 53 -8.92 2.90 5.53
CA THR A 53 -10.35 3.05 5.24
C THR A 53 -10.69 2.57 3.83
N SER A 54 -9.85 2.83 2.83
CA SER A 54 -10.11 2.39 1.45
C SER A 54 -9.85 0.90 1.21
N PHE A 55 -8.97 0.26 1.98
CA PHE A 55 -8.46 -1.09 1.73
C PHE A 55 -9.00 -2.15 2.67
N THR A 56 -9.83 -1.75 3.62
CA THR A 56 -10.44 -2.64 4.61
C THR A 56 -11.93 -2.74 4.32
N PRO A 57 -12.53 -3.94 4.25
CA PRO A 57 -13.98 -4.05 4.10
C PRO A 57 -14.71 -3.50 5.33
N ASP A 58 -15.97 -3.05 5.19
CA ASP A 58 -16.79 -2.48 6.30
C ASP A 58 -16.88 -3.38 7.55
N GLN A 59 -16.81 -4.70 7.37
CA GLN A 59 -16.84 -5.69 8.43
C GLN A 59 -15.62 -6.62 8.32
N PRO A 60 -14.42 -6.14 8.68
CA PRO A 60 -13.21 -6.94 8.56
C PRO A 60 -13.15 -7.99 9.67
N LYS A 61 -12.44 -9.08 9.42
CA LYS A 61 -12.08 -10.03 10.47
C LYS A 61 -11.11 -9.40 11.46
N SER A 62 -11.02 -9.99 12.66
CA SER A 62 -10.07 -9.60 13.69
C SER A 62 -9.22 -10.80 14.12
N PRO A 63 -7.93 -10.89 13.73
CA PRO A 63 -7.24 -9.99 12.81
C PRO A 63 -7.67 -10.19 11.34
N PRO A 64 -7.50 -9.17 10.48
CA PRO A 64 -7.81 -9.27 9.05
C PRO A 64 -6.82 -10.22 8.36
N THR A 65 -7.30 -10.98 7.38
CA THR A 65 -6.46 -11.89 6.60
C THR A 65 -6.07 -11.24 5.28
N VAL A 66 -4.78 -10.95 5.10
CA VAL A 66 -4.25 -10.42 3.84
C VAL A 66 -3.51 -11.51 3.07
N LYS A 67 -3.85 -11.68 1.78
CA LYS A 67 -3.11 -12.56 0.86
C LYS A 67 -2.72 -11.79 -0.39
N VAL A 68 -1.55 -12.10 -0.92
CA VAL A 68 -1.04 -11.57 -2.18
C VAL A 68 -0.73 -12.77 -3.07
N ALA A 69 -1.18 -12.73 -4.31
CA ALA A 69 -0.87 -13.76 -5.29
C ALA A 69 0.63 -13.80 -5.56
N GLU A 70 1.14 -14.97 -5.95
CA GLU A 70 2.49 -15.06 -6.47
C GLU A 70 2.60 -14.28 -7.78
N VAL A 71 3.64 -13.43 -7.87
CA VAL A 71 3.91 -12.61 -9.05
C VAL A 71 5.36 -12.82 -9.48
N PRO A 72 5.65 -12.72 -10.80
CA PRO A 72 7.02 -12.80 -11.28
C PRO A 72 7.87 -11.66 -10.72
N VAL A 73 9.12 -11.98 -10.42
CA VAL A 73 10.15 -11.01 -10.04
C VAL A 73 11.10 -10.83 -11.22
N THR A 74 11.26 -9.59 -11.69
CA THR A 74 12.20 -9.23 -12.75
C THR A 74 13.07 -8.09 -12.26
N ASP A 75 14.39 -8.23 -12.39
CA ASP A 75 15.36 -7.19 -11.98
C ASP A 75 15.16 -6.68 -10.55
N LYS A 76 14.87 -7.59 -9.61
CA LYS A 76 14.58 -7.28 -8.20
C LYS A 76 13.41 -6.31 -8.00
N LYS A 77 12.45 -6.33 -8.94
CA LYS A 77 11.18 -5.62 -8.88
C LYS A 77 10.04 -6.60 -9.05
N ALA A 78 8.92 -6.27 -8.44
CA ALA A 78 7.66 -7.00 -8.58
C ALA A 78 6.52 -6.00 -8.69
N THR A 79 5.52 -6.34 -9.49
CA THR A 79 4.30 -5.57 -9.63
C THR A 79 3.13 -6.44 -9.26
N VAL A 80 2.24 -5.90 -8.43
CA VAL A 80 1.03 -6.55 -7.96
C VAL A 80 -0.14 -5.62 -8.24
N ASP A 81 -1.14 -6.11 -8.94
CA ASP A 81 -2.36 -5.35 -9.20
C ASP A 81 -3.42 -5.58 -8.10
N GLY A 82 -4.40 -4.68 -7.98
CA GLY A 82 -5.43 -4.75 -6.93
C GLY A 82 -6.32 -6.00 -6.96
N ASP A 83 -6.39 -6.70 -8.09
CA ASP A 83 -7.09 -7.99 -8.20
C ASP A 83 -6.26 -9.16 -7.64
N GLN A 84 -4.95 -8.98 -7.46
CA GLN A 84 -4.01 -9.98 -6.95
C GLN A 84 -3.77 -9.87 -5.43
N VAL A 85 -4.36 -8.86 -4.78
CA VAL A 85 -4.35 -8.71 -3.32
C VAL A 85 -5.76 -8.96 -2.81
N THR A 86 -5.90 -9.80 -1.79
CA THR A 86 -7.18 -10.01 -1.10
C THR A 86 -7.08 -9.67 0.38
N VAL A 87 -8.13 -9.03 0.90
CA VAL A 87 -8.37 -8.79 2.32
C VAL A 87 -9.67 -9.49 2.69
N ASP A 88 -9.59 -10.43 3.64
CA ASP A 88 -10.72 -11.27 4.07
C ASP A 88 -11.45 -11.98 2.92
N GLY A 89 -10.70 -12.33 1.86
CA GLY A 89 -11.21 -13.02 0.69
C GLY A 89 -11.81 -12.12 -0.40
N ARG A 90 -11.90 -10.80 -0.18
CA ARG A 90 -12.29 -9.82 -1.21
C ARG A 90 -11.05 -9.19 -1.83
N THR A 91 -11.05 -8.99 -3.16
CA THR A 91 -9.92 -8.32 -3.81
C THR A 91 -9.84 -6.86 -3.36
N LEU A 92 -8.62 -6.31 -3.31
CA LEU A 92 -8.38 -4.92 -2.92
C LEU A 92 -9.16 -3.96 -3.82
N LYS A 93 -9.19 -4.26 -5.13
CA LYS A 93 -9.99 -3.51 -6.11
C LYS A 93 -11.50 -3.54 -5.80
N ALA A 94 -12.05 -4.69 -5.40
CA ALA A 94 -13.45 -4.80 -5.03
C ALA A 94 -13.79 -4.07 -3.72
N ILE A 95 -12.84 -3.92 -2.81
CA ILE A 95 -13.02 -3.18 -1.55
C ILE A 95 -13.03 -1.67 -1.82
N VAL A 96 -12.05 -1.17 -2.57
CA VAL A 96 -11.99 0.24 -2.97
C VAL A 96 -13.26 0.63 -3.74
N LEU A 97 -13.71 -0.23 -4.66
CA LEU A 97 -14.95 -0.02 -5.39
C LEU A 97 -16.17 0.09 -4.47
N SER A 98 -16.28 -0.74 -3.43
CA SER A 98 -17.43 -0.64 -2.50
C SER A 98 -17.46 0.65 -1.69
N HIS A 99 -16.33 1.36 -1.58
CA HIS A 99 -16.24 2.65 -0.90
C HIS A 99 -16.27 3.84 -1.87
N SER A 100 -16.40 3.59 -3.17
CA SER A 100 -16.41 4.60 -4.21
C SER A 100 -17.82 4.80 -4.76
N THR A 101 -18.16 6.03 -5.17
CA THR A 101 -19.43 6.35 -5.81
C THR A 101 -19.19 6.80 -7.25
N GLY A 102 -20.04 6.35 -8.18
CA GLY A 102 -20.01 6.82 -9.58
C GLY A 102 -18.85 6.28 -10.43
N VAL A 103 -18.24 5.16 -10.03
CA VAL A 103 -17.16 4.49 -10.78
C VAL A 103 -17.46 3.00 -10.90
N GLU A 104 -17.15 2.42 -12.06
CA GLU A 104 -17.27 0.99 -12.32
C GLU A 104 -15.96 0.25 -12.05
N LYS A 105 -16.02 -1.09 -12.05
CA LYS A 105 -14.86 -1.92 -11.70
C LYS A 105 -13.70 -1.72 -12.66
N ASP A 106 -13.96 -1.71 -13.96
CA ASP A 106 -12.94 -1.54 -15.01
C ASP A 106 -12.29 -0.16 -15.00
N GLN A 107 -12.97 0.85 -14.45
CA GLN A 107 -12.47 2.21 -14.32
C GLN A 107 -11.43 2.37 -13.20
N ILE A 108 -11.36 1.46 -12.22
CA ILE A 108 -10.41 1.56 -11.11
C ILE A 108 -9.15 0.74 -11.41
N GLY A 109 -7.99 1.40 -11.42
CA GLY A 109 -6.67 0.77 -11.45
C GLY A 109 -6.01 0.88 -10.07
N ILE A 110 -5.55 -0.25 -9.53
CA ILE A 110 -4.68 -0.26 -8.34
C ILE A 110 -3.44 -1.03 -8.73
N ARG A 111 -2.27 -0.40 -8.58
CA ARG A 111 -0.97 -1.01 -8.84
C ARG A 111 -0.03 -0.78 -7.68
N ILE A 112 0.59 -1.83 -7.21
CA ILE A 112 1.59 -1.81 -6.15
C ILE A 112 2.91 -2.27 -6.77
N GLU A 113 3.93 -1.43 -6.67
CA GLU A 113 5.28 -1.79 -7.07
C GLU A 113 6.12 -2.01 -5.82
N ALA A 114 6.84 -3.13 -5.82
CA ALA A 114 7.85 -3.43 -4.84
C ALA A 114 9.22 -3.53 -5.51
N GLY A 115 10.24 -3.10 -4.80
CA GLY A 115 11.62 -3.16 -5.26
C GLY A 115 12.59 -3.44 -4.14
N VAL A 116 13.74 -4.00 -4.47
CA VAL A 116 14.84 -4.17 -3.53
C VAL A 116 15.62 -2.87 -3.39
N VAL A 117 15.65 -2.32 -2.17
CA VAL A 117 16.48 -1.19 -1.78
C VAL A 117 17.40 -1.67 -0.66
N GLU A 118 18.71 -1.47 -0.79
CA GLU A 118 19.71 -1.90 0.21
C GLU A 118 19.57 -3.38 0.64
N GLY A 119 19.19 -4.26 -0.30
CA GLY A 119 19.06 -5.70 -0.05
C GLY A 119 17.75 -6.14 0.61
N ARG A 120 16.79 -5.23 0.84
CA ARG A 120 15.47 -5.55 1.39
C ARG A 120 14.35 -5.08 0.46
N TRP A 121 13.21 -5.79 0.49
CA TRP A 121 12.04 -5.43 -0.29
C TRP A 121 11.25 -4.30 0.37
N TYR A 122 10.89 -3.30 -0.42
CA TYR A 122 10.03 -2.19 -0.02
C TYR A 122 8.96 -1.96 -1.06
N VAL A 123 7.80 -1.47 -0.62
CA VAL A 123 6.82 -0.86 -1.53
C VAL A 123 7.40 0.47 -1.99
N THR A 124 7.69 0.58 -3.29
CA THR A 124 8.29 1.78 -3.90
C THR A 124 7.25 2.67 -4.54
N ASN A 125 6.10 2.11 -4.92
CA ASN A 125 4.99 2.85 -5.49
C ASN A 125 3.65 2.19 -5.13
N LEU A 126 2.64 3.02 -4.88
CA LEU A 126 1.25 2.61 -4.78
C LEU A 126 0.43 3.59 -5.62
N GLY A 127 0.02 3.14 -6.80
CA GLY A 127 -0.78 3.90 -7.74
C GLY A 127 -2.26 3.53 -7.62
N LEU A 128 -3.10 4.56 -7.53
CA LEU A 128 -4.55 4.47 -7.73
C LEU A 128 -4.89 5.34 -8.94
N SER A 129 -5.61 4.78 -9.91
CA SER A 129 -6.11 5.51 -11.07
C SER A 129 -7.60 5.28 -11.25
N VAL A 130 -8.30 6.30 -11.76
CA VAL A 130 -9.69 6.23 -12.20
C VAL A 130 -9.70 6.64 -13.67
N GLY A 131 -10.25 5.78 -14.53
CA GLY A 131 -10.30 5.93 -15.99
C GLY A 131 -11.70 6.10 -16.54
#